data_AF-A0A1A6HP75-F1
#
_entry.id   AF-A0A1A6HP75-F1
#
_cell.length_a   1.000
_cell.length_b   1.000
_cell.length_c   1.000
_cell.angle_alpha   90.00
_cell.angle_beta   90.00
_cell.angle_gamma   90.00
#
_symmetry.space_group_name_H-M   'P 1'
#
loop_
_entity.id
_entity.type
_entity.pdbx_description
1 polymer ?
#
loop_
_entity_poly.entity_id
_entity_poly.type
_entity_poly.pdbx_seq_one_letter_code
_entity_poly.pdbx_strand_id
1 'polypeptide(L)'
;MIDRPEASRIGESKVNITIVATSKQSSACPNDARKQQDVNWKDTVVKGLLVEPEGIEKETSQSFLICTKGTKASKQILLELPSDVVEGSARSFVTVVGDILGVTMQNLDSLLHTPYGCGEQNIAQLASDTYIVDYLSATQQLTEEVKSKALLLLTNGYQKHLSFKNYDGSYDMFCQSNQKGSI
;
A
#
# COMPACT_ATOMS: atom_id res chain seq x y z
N MET A 1 0.38 20.90 -7.05
CA MET A 1 1.57 20.57 -6.23
C MET A 1 1.04 19.86 -5.00
N ILE A 2 1.02 18.53 -5.03
CA ILE A 2 0.54 17.70 -3.93
C ILE A 2 1.78 17.44 -3.09
N ASP A 3 1.76 17.85 -1.83
CA ASP A 3 2.82 17.45 -0.90
C ASP A 3 2.81 15.93 -0.84
N ARG A 4 3.91 15.34 -1.31
CA ARG A 4 4.21 13.94 -1.09
C ARG A 4 4.20 13.77 0.43
N PRO A 5 3.41 12.85 1.02
CA PRO A 5 3.48 12.64 2.44
C PRO A 5 4.90 12.20 2.77
N GLU A 6 5.69 13.10 3.37
CA GLU A 6 6.89 12.73 4.09
C GLU A 6 6.40 11.92 5.28
N ALA A 7 6.32 10.60 5.08
CA ALA A 7 6.10 9.66 6.14
C ALA A 7 7.36 9.65 7.03
N SER A 8 7.48 10.65 7.89
CA SER A 8 8.25 10.48 9.11
C SER A 8 7.51 9.45 9.94
N ARG A 9 8.01 8.21 9.90
CA ARG A 9 7.52 7.11 10.74
C ARG A 9 7.88 7.43 12.20
N ILE A 10 7.08 8.27 12.84
CA ILE A 10 7.21 8.61 14.25
C ILE A 10 6.38 7.59 15.03
N GLY A 11 7.05 6.81 15.87
CA GLY A 11 6.49 5.69 16.64
C GLY A 11 7.34 4.42 16.56
N GLU A 12 8.16 4.29 15.50
CA GLU A 12 9.12 3.20 15.37
C GLU A 12 10.45 3.60 16.04
N SER A 13 10.73 3.03 17.20
CA SER A 13 12.02 3.25 17.87
C SER A 13 13.09 2.39 17.20
N LYS A 14 14.18 3.01 16.75
CA LYS A 14 15.35 2.29 16.23
C LYS A 14 16.29 1.92 17.36
N VAL A 15 16.40 0.63 17.64
CA VAL A 15 17.35 0.10 18.63
C VAL A 15 18.52 -0.52 17.90
N ASN A 16 19.74 -0.07 18.18
CA ASN A 16 20.94 -0.62 17.56
C ASN A 16 21.50 -1.78 18.39
N ILE A 17 21.59 -2.96 17.78
CA ILE A 17 22.35 -4.09 18.34
C ILE A 17 23.78 -3.98 17.82
N THR A 18 24.74 -4.00 18.75
CA THR A 18 26.18 -4.00 18.43
C THR A 18 26.76 -5.36 18.80
N ILE A 19 27.28 -6.09 17.82
CA ILE A 19 27.98 -7.36 18.02
C ILE A 19 29.46 -7.09 17.80
N VAL A 20 30.28 -7.46 18.78
CA VAL A 20 31.74 -7.31 18.72
C VAL A 20 32.37 -8.68 18.78
N ALA A 21 33.09 -9.06 17.72
CA ALA A 21 33.92 -10.25 17.71
C ALA A 21 35.39 -9.84 17.93
N THR A 22 36.06 -10.47 18.88
CA THR A 22 37.48 -10.23 19.18
C THR A 22 38.24 -11.53 19.13
N SER A 23 39.38 -11.56 18.43
CA SER A 23 40.30 -12.70 18.47
C SER A 23 40.90 -12.85 19.87
N LYS A 24 40.99 -14.10 20.35
CA LYS A 24 41.75 -14.46 21.55
C LYS A 24 42.99 -15.26 21.16
N GLN A 25 44.10 -14.98 21.83
CA GLN A 25 45.33 -15.73 21.62
C GLN A 25 45.18 -17.13 22.22
N SER A 26 45.38 -18.15 21.39
CA SER A 26 45.30 -19.56 21.80
C SER A 26 46.69 -20.07 22.16
N SER A 27 46.84 -20.64 23.36
CA SER A 27 48.06 -21.33 23.79
C SER A 27 48.17 -22.77 23.24
N ALA A 28 47.27 -23.19 22.35
CA ALA A 28 47.23 -24.54 21.78
C ALA A 28 48.07 -24.70 20.50
N CYS A 29 48.73 -23.65 20.03
CA CYS A 29 49.57 -23.69 18.83
C CYS A 29 51.04 -23.94 19.22
N PRO A 30 51.69 -25.03 18.75
CA PRO A 30 53.10 -25.31 19.03
C PRO A 30 54.03 -24.24 18.46
N ASN A 31 55.08 -23.93 19.23
CA ASN A 31 55.99 -22.79 19.07
C ASN A 31 56.95 -22.90 17.87
N ASP A 32 56.48 -22.80 16.62
CA ASP A 32 57.35 -22.65 15.44
C ASP A 32 56.91 -21.57 14.44
N ALA A 33 56.08 -20.62 14.88
CA ALA A 33 55.74 -19.42 14.09
C ALA A 33 56.26 -18.15 14.79
N ARG A 34 56.96 -17.31 14.02
CA ARG A 34 57.55 -16.02 14.42
C ARG A 34 56.72 -15.29 15.47
N LYS A 35 57.38 -14.86 16.56
CA LYS A 35 56.78 -13.95 17.52
C LYS A 35 56.34 -12.66 16.83
N GLN A 36 55.11 -12.28 17.18
CA GLN A 36 54.61 -10.92 17.27
C GLN A 36 54.01 -10.33 15.99
N GLN A 37 52.74 -10.66 15.78
CA GLN A 37 51.78 -9.60 15.50
C GLN A 37 50.75 -9.67 16.62
N ASP A 38 50.60 -8.58 17.38
CA ASP A 38 49.50 -8.36 18.32
C ASP A 38 48.22 -8.25 17.50
N VAL A 39 47.70 -9.38 17.04
CA VAL A 39 46.47 -9.41 16.26
C VAL A 39 45.29 -9.51 17.20
N ASN A 40 45.01 -8.38 17.83
CA ASN A 40 43.70 -8.04 18.39
C ASN A 40 42.76 -7.68 17.23
N TRP A 41 42.44 -8.65 16.38
CA TRP A 41 41.43 -8.48 15.35
C TRP A 41 40.09 -8.25 16.05
N LYS A 42 39.49 -7.11 15.73
CA LYS A 42 38.17 -6.73 16.22
C LYS A 42 37.28 -6.51 15.00
N ASP A 43 36.21 -7.27 14.91
CA ASP A 43 35.13 -7.01 13.97
C ASP A 43 33.92 -6.51 14.75
N THR A 44 33.22 -5.52 14.22
CA THR A 44 32.06 -4.90 14.88
C THR A 44 30.95 -4.70 13.87
N VAL A 45 29.84 -5.39 14.10
CA VAL A 45 28.63 -5.27 13.28
C VAL A 45 27.57 -4.53 14.10
N VAL A 46 27.07 -3.44 13.55
CA VAL A 46 25.95 -2.68 14.13
C VAL A 46 24.73 -2.88 13.23
N LYS A 47 23.63 -3.37 13.79
CA LYS A 47 22.37 -3.55 13.08
C LYS A 47 21.24 -2.87 13.84
N GLY A 48 20.54 -1.96 13.16
CA GLY A 48 19.33 -1.35 13.68
C GLY A 48 18.14 -2.30 13.58
N LEU A 49 17.39 -2.41 14.68
CA LEU A 49 16.09 -3.06 14.75
C LEU A 49 14.99 -2.00 14.87
N LEU A 50 13.87 -2.29 14.22
CA LEU A 50 12.66 -1.50 14.31
C LEU A 50 11.80 -2.06 15.45
N VAL A 51 11.43 -1.21 16.40
CA VAL A 51 10.57 -1.60 17.53
C VAL A 51 9.24 -0.87 17.38
N GLU A 52 8.16 -1.65 17.41
CA GLU A 52 6.79 -1.16 17.43
C GLU A 52 6.27 -1.07 18.87
N PRO A 53 5.38 -0.12 19.18
CA PRO A 53 4.76 -0.02 20.50
C PRO A 53 3.85 -1.22 20.77
N GLU A 54 3.68 -1.55 22.05
CA GLU A 54 2.77 -2.61 22.49
C GLU A 54 1.29 -2.20 22.37
N GLY A 55 0.39 -3.18 22.42
CA GLY A 55 -1.06 -2.96 22.36
C GLY A 55 -1.69 -3.20 20.99
N ILE A 56 -2.94 -2.79 20.84
CA ILE A 56 -3.72 -2.91 19.61
C ILE A 56 -3.94 -1.51 19.06
N GLU A 57 -3.46 -1.25 17.85
CA GLU A 57 -3.66 0.03 17.18
C GLU A 57 -5.15 0.30 16.92
N LYS A 58 -5.60 1.52 17.24
CA LYS A 58 -6.93 2.02 16.91
C LYS A 58 -6.78 3.27 16.05
N GLU A 59 -7.34 3.22 14.85
CA GLU A 59 -7.35 4.35 13.92
C GLU A 59 -8.72 5.03 13.93
N THR A 60 -8.74 6.37 13.90
CA THR A 60 -9.96 7.17 13.72
C THR A 60 -9.71 8.20 12.64
N SER A 61 -10.60 8.25 11.66
CA SER A 61 -10.48 9.13 10.49
C SER A 61 -11.64 10.13 10.44
N GLN A 62 -11.30 11.39 10.15
CA GLN A 62 -12.26 12.48 9.96
C GLN A 62 -12.02 13.09 8.57
N SER A 63 -13.07 13.17 7.74
CA SER A 63 -12.99 13.68 6.37
C SER A 63 -13.93 14.86 6.16
N PHE A 64 -13.47 15.86 5.40
CA PHE A 64 -14.21 17.09 5.13
C PHE A 64 -14.06 17.50 3.66
N LEU A 65 -15.15 17.93 3.04
CA LEU A 65 -15.13 18.56 1.72
C LEU A 65 -15.16 20.08 1.88
N ILE A 66 -14.13 20.77 1.39
CA ILE A 66 -14.03 22.24 1.46
C ILE A 66 -14.06 22.82 0.04
N CYS A 67 -15.16 23.51 -0.31
CA CYS A 67 -15.30 24.21 -1.60
C CYS A 67 -15.23 25.73 -1.40
N THR A 68 -14.11 26.33 -1.80
CA THR A 68 -13.77 27.74 -1.51
C THR A 68 -14.21 28.73 -2.60
N LYS A 69 -15.40 28.60 -3.22
CA LYS A 69 -15.91 29.40 -4.38
C LYS A 69 -15.66 30.93 -4.29
N GLY A 70 -14.42 31.39 -4.43
CA GLY A 70 -13.96 32.75 -4.13
C GLY A 70 -13.82 33.13 -2.64
N THR A 71 -14.23 32.30 -1.68
CA THR A 71 -14.26 32.65 -0.24
C THR A 71 -13.34 31.76 0.59
N LYS A 72 -12.66 32.35 1.59
CA LYS A 72 -11.89 31.58 2.57
C LYS A 72 -12.82 30.72 3.43
N ALA A 73 -12.49 29.44 3.57
CA ALA A 73 -13.18 28.51 4.45
C ALA A 73 -12.15 27.86 5.39
N SER A 74 -12.54 27.61 6.63
CA SER A 74 -11.72 26.93 7.62
C SER A 74 -12.55 25.92 8.40
N LYS A 75 -11.91 24.81 8.78
CA LYS A 75 -12.47 23.81 9.69
C LYS A 75 -11.47 23.50 10.79
N GLN A 76 -11.97 23.44 12.02
CA GLN A 76 -11.21 22.98 13.17
C GLN A 76 -11.47 21.49 13.36
N ILE A 77 -10.40 20.76 13.67
CA ILE A 77 -10.41 19.32 13.91
C ILE A 77 -10.01 19.11 15.36
N LEU A 78 -10.84 18.40 16.12
CA LEU A 78 -10.53 17.98 17.47
C LEU A 78 -10.01 16.54 17.40
N LEU A 79 -8.82 16.30 17.97
CA LEU A 79 -8.22 14.97 18.08
C LEU A 79 -8.33 14.52 19.54
N GLU A 80 -9.30 13.64 19.81
CA GLU A 80 -9.47 13.05 21.13
C GLU A 80 -8.72 11.72 21.19
N LEU A 81 -7.77 11.64 22.13
CA LEU A 81 -7.03 10.41 22.40
C LEU A 81 -7.70 9.67 23.57
N PRO A 82 -7.89 8.34 23.48
CA PRO A 82 -8.45 7.59 24.59
C PRO A 82 -7.43 7.51 25.74
N SER A 83 -7.93 7.28 26.96
CA SER A 83 -7.11 7.31 28.18
C SER A 83 -6.10 6.17 28.29
N ASP A 84 -6.24 5.12 27.48
CA ASP A 84 -5.41 3.92 27.43
C ASP A 84 -4.30 3.97 26.34
N VAL A 85 -3.96 5.17 25.85
CA VAL A 85 -2.88 5.34 24.87
C VAL A 85 -1.51 4.99 25.46
N VAL A 86 -0.78 4.14 24.74
CA VAL A 86 0.62 3.84 25.01
C VAL A 86 1.49 5.05 24.62
N GLU A 87 2.41 5.44 25.49
CA GLU A 87 3.28 6.60 25.25
C GLU A 87 4.10 6.43 23.96
N GLY A 88 4.13 7.47 23.12
CA GLY A 88 4.83 7.45 21.84
C GLY A 88 4.15 6.66 20.71
N SER A 89 2.99 6.03 20.96
CA SER A 89 2.23 5.30 19.93
C SER A 89 1.32 6.18 19.07
N ALA A 90 0.89 7.33 19.61
CA ALA A 90 -0.08 8.20 18.94
C ALA A 90 0.52 8.86 17.70
N ARG A 91 -0.18 8.71 16.56
CA ARG A 91 0.17 9.29 15.27
C ARG A 91 -1.04 9.94 14.62
N SER A 92 -0.83 11.06 13.94
CA SER A 92 -1.87 11.72 13.14
C SER A 92 -1.27 12.21 11.84
N PHE A 93 -1.98 12.00 10.74
CA PHE A 93 -1.62 12.50 9.42
C PHE A 93 -2.81 13.25 8.82
N VAL A 94 -2.51 14.23 7.97
CA VAL A 94 -3.52 14.98 7.23
C VAL A 94 -3.22 14.81 5.75
N THR A 95 -4.23 14.45 4.98
CA THR A 95 -4.14 14.34 3.52
C THR A 95 -5.13 15.31 2.90
N VAL A 96 -4.62 16.17 2.01
CA VAL A 96 -5.43 17.13 1.26
C VAL A 96 -5.43 16.71 -0.21
N VAL A 97 -6.63 16.59 -0.78
CA VAL A 97 -6.84 16.04 -2.11
C VAL A 97 -7.81 16.95 -2.85
N GLY A 98 -7.57 17.16 -4.14
CA GLY A 98 -8.42 18.04 -4.96
C GLY A 98 -9.77 17.44 -5.31
N ASP A 99 -9.93 16.12 -5.17
CA ASP A 99 -11.11 15.37 -5.55
C ASP A 99 -11.23 14.08 -4.73
N ILE A 100 -12.42 13.49 -4.71
CA ILE A 100 -12.74 12.30 -3.89
C ILE A 100 -12.01 11.03 -4.34
N LEU A 101 -11.66 10.93 -5.61
CA LEU A 101 -10.94 9.79 -6.18
C LEU A 101 -9.42 10.00 -6.15
N GLY A 102 -8.94 11.20 -5.83
CA GLY A 102 -7.55 11.57 -5.98
C GLY A 102 -6.58 10.78 -5.10
N VAL A 103 -7.02 10.28 -3.93
CA VAL A 103 -6.20 9.36 -3.11
C VAL A 103 -6.05 8.02 -3.80
N THR A 104 -7.18 7.47 -4.26
CA THR A 104 -7.25 6.19 -4.96
C THR A 104 -6.35 6.22 -6.20
N MET A 105 -6.43 7.30 -6.97
CA MET A 105 -5.71 7.45 -8.24
C MET A 105 -4.19 7.66 -8.09
N GLN A 106 -3.66 7.87 -6.88
CA GLN A 106 -2.20 7.89 -6.67
C GLN A 106 -1.57 6.49 -6.86
N ASN A 107 -2.34 5.42 -6.68
CA ASN A 107 -1.90 4.03 -6.85
C ASN A 107 -2.64 3.35 -8.00
N LEU A 108 -2.70 3.99 -9.16
CA LEU A 108 -3.37 3.46 -10.36
C LEU A 108 -2.96 2.03 -10.73
N ASP A 109 -1.68 1.68 -10.56
CA ASP A 109 -1.18 0.33 -10.83
C ASP A 109 -1.75 -0.75 -9.91
N SER A 110 -2.18 -0.39 -8.70
CA SER A 110 -2.89 -1.29 -7.79
C SER A 110 -4.41 -1.23 -7.95
N LEU A 111 -4.94 -0.53 -8.96
CA LEU A 111 -6.38 -0.45 -9.22
C LEU A 111 -6.77 -1.18 -10.49
N LEU A 112 -5.94 -1.04 -11.53
CA LEU A 112 -6.07 -1.77 -12.78
C LEU A 112 -5.66 -3.23 -12.59
N HIS A 113 -6.63 -4.11 -12.38
CA HIS A 113 -6.39 -5.53 -12.18
C HIS A 113 -6.87 -6.36 -13.37
N THR A 114 -6.14 -7.45 -13.64
CA THR A 114 -6.58 -8.47 -14.58
C THR A 114 -7.87 -9.12 -14.08
N PRO A 115 -8.96 -9.15 -14.88
CA PRO A 115 -10.22 -9.75 -14.48
C PRO A 115 -10.08 -11.23 -14.12
N TYR A 116 -10.38 -11.59 -12.88
CA TYR A 116 -10.28 -12.96 -12.35
C TYR A 116 -11.63 -13.45 -11.80
N GLY A 117 -11.74 -14.76 -11.56
CA GLY A 117 -12.91 -15.33 -10.90
C GLY A 117 -14.17 -15.47 -11.77
N CYS A 118 -15.32 -15.56 -11.09
CA CYS A 118 -16.66 -15.81 -11.64
C CYS A 118 -17.26 -14.56 -12.32
N GLY A 119 -18.46 -14.70 -12.92
CA GLY A 119 -19.15 -13.62 -13.63
C GLY A 119 -19.32 -12.33 -12.81
N GLU A 120 -19.69 -12.45 -11.53
CA GLU A 120 -19.85 -11.33 -10.59
C GLU A 120 -18.54 -10.54 -10.40
N GLN A 121 -17.45 -11.25 -10.10
CA GLN A 121 -16.14 -10.62 -9.88
C GLN A 121 -15.60 -10.00 -11.17
N ASN A 122 -15.83 -10.67 -12.31
CA ASN A 122 -15.40 -10.17 -13.61
C ASN A 122 -16.13 -8.88 -14.01
N ILE A 123 -17.45 -8.78 -13.81
CA ILE A 123 -18.19 -7.56 -14.14
C ILE A 123 -17.89 -6.42 -13.18
N ALA A 124 -17.64 -6.71 -11.90
CA ALA A 124 -17.21 -5.72 -10.92
C ALA A 124 -15.87 -5.08 -11.32
N GLN A 125 -14.89 -5.89 -11.74
CA GLN A 125 -13.60 -5.39 -12.19
C GLN A 125 -13.73 -4.57 -13.48
N LEU A 126 -14.50 -5.06 -14.47
CA LEU A 126 -14.77 -4.34 -15.71
C LEU A 126 -15.38 -2.96 -15.45
N ALA A 127 -16.37 -2.87 -14.56
CA ALA A 127 -16.99 -1.61 -14.19
C ALA A 127 -15.97 -0.67 -13.55
N SER A 128 -15.19 -1.17 -12.58
CA SER A 128 -14.13 -0.41 -11.92
C SER A 128 -13.10 0.16 -12.91
N ASP A 129 -12.54 -0.68 -13.78
CA ASP A 129 -11.56 -0.27 -14.79
C ASP A 129 -12.14 0.76 -15.76
N THR A 130 -13.43 0.61 -16.14
CA THR A 130 -14.12 1.57 -17.02
C THR A 130 -14.25 2.94 -16.34
N TYR A 131 -14.67 2.99 -15.07
CA TYR A 131 -14.79 4.25 -14.33
C TYR A 131 -13.43 4.93 -14.09
N ILE A 132 -12.36 4.16 -13.91
CA ILE A 132 -11.00 4.71 -13.80
C ILE A 132 -10.61 5.41 -15.10
N VAL A 133 -10.82 4.78 -16.26
CA VAL A 133 -10.51 5.37 -17.56
C VAL A 133 -11.35 6.62 -17.81
N ASP A 134 -12.65 6.57 -17.50
CA ASP A 134 -13.56 7.71 -17.66
C ASP A 134 -13.13 8.90 -16.78
N TYR A 135 -12.78 8.62 -15.52
CA TYR A 135 -12.27 9.63 -14.59
C TYR A 135 -10.98 10.29 -15.09
N LEU A 136 -9.99 9.49 -15.50
CA LEU A 136 -8.71 10.00 -15.99
C LEU A 136 -8.90 10.82 -17.28
N SER A 137 -9.82 10.40 -18.15
CA SER A 137 -10.20 11.15 -19.35
C SER A 137 -10.83 12.50 -18.99
N ALA A 138 -11.84 12.51 -18.10
CA ALA A 138 -12.56 13.70 -17.69
C ALA A 138 -11.65 14.72 -16.97
N THR A 139 -10.67 14.24 -16.21
CA THR A 139 -9.69 15.08 -15.50
C THR A 139 -8.43 15.40 -16.31
N GLN A 140 -8.34 14.94 -17.56
CA GLN A 140 -7.19 15.15 -18.45
C GLN A 140 -5.87 14.56 -17.90
N GLN A 141 -5.96 13.50 -17.11
CA GLN A 141 -4.84 12.77 -16.50
C GLN A 141 -4.54 11.45 -17.22
N LEU A 142 -5.31 11.10 -18.26
CA LEU A 142 -5.13 9.85 -19.01
C LEU A 142 -3.90 9.91 -19.92
N THR A 143 -2.90 9.07 -19.64
CA THR A 143 -1.74 8.87 -20.50
C THR A 143 -1.98 7.74 -21.50
N GLU A 144 -1.29 7.75 -22.64
CA GLU A 144 -1.44 6.70 -23.66
C GLU A 144 -0.98 5.32 -23.16
N GLU A 145 -0.02 5.25 -22.24
CA GLU A 145 0.40 4.00 -21.59
C GLU A 145 -0.72 3.41 -20.73
N VAL A 146 -1.31 4.21 -19.84
CA VAL A 146 -2.42 3.79 -18.97
C VAL A 146 -3.64 3.40 -19.80
N LYS A 147 -3.95 4.18 -20.84
CA LYS A 147 -5.04 3.90 -21.78
C LYS A 147 -4.85 2.58 -22.52
N SER A 148 -3.64 2.32 -23.01
CA SER A 148 -3.32 1.06 -23.73
C SER A 148 -3.45 -0.15 -22.80
N LYS A 149 -2.94 -0.04 -21.56
CA LYS A 149 -3.07 -1.07 -20.52
C LYS A 149 -4.54 -1.30 -20.15
N ALA A 150 -5.31 -0.25 -19.91
CA ALA A 150 -6.71 -0.35 -19.57
C ALA A 150 -7.54 -0.95 -20.71
N LEU A 151 -7.29 -0.57 -21.97
CA LEU A 151 -7.99 -1.13 -23.12
C LEU A 151 -7.74 -2.63 -23.29
N LEU A 152 -6.51 -3.09 -23.02
CA LEU A 152 -6.20 -4.53 -22.99
C LEU A 152 -6.99 -5.25 -21.89
N LEU A 153 -7.02 -4.71 -20.67
CA LEU A 153 -7.75 -5.27 -19.54
C LEU A 153 -9.26 -5.34 -19.80
N LEU A 154 -9.84 -4.23 -20.29
CA LEU A 154 -11.25 -4.13 -20.65
C LEU A 154 -11.63 -5.11 -21.76
N THR A 155 -10.79 -5.25 -22.79
CA THR A 155 -11.02 -6.19 -23.90
C THR A 155 -11.03 -7.63 -23.39
N ASN A 156 -10.04 -8.01 -22.59
CA ASN A 156 -9.94 -9.35 -22.03
C ASN A 156 -11.09 -9.65 -21.06
N GLY A 157 -11.42 -8.69 -20.19
CA GLY A 157 -12.54 -8.82 -19.25
C GLY A 157 -13.87 -8.95 -19.96
N TYR A 158 -14.10 -8.18 -21.03
CA TYR A 158 -15.32 -8.24 -21.81
C TYR A 158 -15.48 -9.59 -22.52
N GLN A 159 -14.42 -10.06 -23.17
CA GLN A 159 -14.41 -11.41 -23.79
C GLN A 159 -14.70 -12.50 -22.76
N LYS A 160 -14.09 -12.41 -21.57
CA LYS A 160 -14.37 -13.32 -20.46
C LYS A 160 -15.80 -13.16 -19.92
N HIS A 161 -16.36 -11.96 -19.89
CA HIS A 161 -17.73 -11.76 -19.43
C HIS A 161 -18.73 -12.45 -20.36
N LEU A 162 -18.48 -12.42 -21.67
CA LEU A 162 -19.31 -13.10 -22.67
C LEU A 162 -19.36 -14.62 -22.50
N SER A 163 -18.36 -15.25 -21.88
CA SER A 163 -18.43 -16.69 -21.61
C SER A 163 -19.47 -17.06 -20.54
N PHE A 164 -19.95 -16.09 -19.76
CA PHE A 164 -21.04 -16.28 -18.79
C PHE A 164 -22.42 -16.01 -19.39
N LYS A 165 -22.50 -15.71 -20.70
CA LYS A 165 -23.76 -15.43 -21.38
C LYS A 165 -24.43 -16.73 -21.82
N ASN A 166 -25.69 -16.88 -21.46
CA ASN A 166 -26.56 -17.98 -21.85
C ASN A 166 -27.17 -17.78 -23.25
N TYR A 167 -27.71 -18.86 -23.83
CA TYR A 167 -28.37 -18.83 -25.14
C TYR A 167 -29.58 -17.90 -25.20
N ASP A 168 -30.29 -17.74 -24.09
CA ASP A 168 -31.42 -16.80 -23.94
C ASP A 168 -30.97 -15.34 -23.75
N GLY A 169 -29.66 -15.11 -23.59
CA GLY A 169 -29.05 -13.81 -23.39
C GLY A 169 -28.87 -13.39 -21.93
N SER A 170 -29.29 -14.22 -20.96
CA SER A 170 -29.05 -14.00 -19.53
C SER A 170 -27.58 -14.24 -19.15
N TYR A 171 -27.16 -13.81 -17.97
CA TYR A 171 -25.77 -14.03 -17.50
C TYR A 171 -25.71 -14.81 -16.20
N ASP A 172 -24.71 -15.69 -16.08
CA ASP A 172 -24.44 -16.40 -14.84
C ASP A 172 -23.39 -15.69 -13.99
N MET A 173 -23.76 -15.39 -12.75
CA MET A 173 -22.89 -14.66 -11.81
C MET A 173 -21.87 -15.57 -11.12
N PHE A 174 -22.23 -16.84 -10.90
CA PHE A 174 -21.44 -17.80 -10.12
C PHE A 174 -20.74 -18.83 -11.01
N CYS A 175 -19.60 -19.35 -10.57
CA CYS A 175 -18.77 -20.31 -11.31
C CYS A 175 -19.42 -21.70 -11.56
N GLN A 176 -20.72 -21.88 -11.31
CA GLN A 176 -21.43 -23.15 -11.50
C GLN A 176 -22.32 -23.08 -12.76
N SER A 177 -22.03 -23.92 -13.76
CA SER A 177 -22.67 -23.85 -15.10
C SER A 177 -24.06 -24.49 -15.22
N ASN A 178 -24.72 -24.87 -14.11
CA ASN A 178 -25.84 -25.83 -14.17
C ASN A 178 -27.11 -25.38 -13.44
N GLN A 179 -27.39 -24.08 -13.32
CA GLN A 179 -28.74 -23.61 -12.99
C GLN A 179 -29.09 -22.37 -13.80
N LYS A 180 -30.40 -22.19 -14.03
CA LYS A 180 -30.99 -21.07 -14.78
C LYS A 180 -30.32 -19.74 -14.41
N GLY A 181 -30.11 -18.90 -15.42
CA GLY A 181 -29.58 -17.55 -15.32
C GLY A 181 -30.01 -16.83 -14.04
N SER A 182 -29.03 -16.30 -13.31
CA SER A 182 -29.28 -15.63 -12.03
C SER A 182 -29.61 -14.13 -12.17
N ILE A 183 -29.52 -13.57 -13.39
CA ILE A 183 -29.81 -12.17 -13.74
C ILE A 183 -30.23 -12.02 -15.20
#